data_AF-A0AAQ4FIR0-F1
#
_entry.id   AF-A0AAQ4FIR0-F1
#
_cell.length_a   1.000
_cell.length_b   1.000
_cell.length_c   1.000
_cell.angle_alpha   90.00
_cell.angle_beta   90.00
_cell.angle_gamma   90.00
#
_symmetry.space_group_name_H-M   'P 1'
#
loop_
_entity.id
_entity.type
_entity.pdbx_description
1 polymer ?
#
loop_
_entity_poly.entity_id
_entity_poly.type
_entity_poly.pdbx_seq_one_letter_code
_entity_poly.pdbx_strand_id
1 'polypeptide(L)'
;MSLDRLPPLWPAPRRLNVSLAQTRVLDSRHFRITSNTDCDVVTRAIARYRKLTLLSSTASSGDDEDRDAPATMLSRLHVVVRLHSGANCGYPPPKANESYVLKVPDRGYAYLTSETVWGALRDALTPCYGDGTRGSASLGDHAAFEMLDPSKNLTYSLVRSLLAHVGQVFKDPYVHLGMDEVYYDCWRSSPEIRQFQAQQSLKSTSEVEQYYVRRTLKGMASTGVKVIIWQDPIDNGVKASPKATVVQIWKQRAFGHSSDWPEYAASIARRGYEIVVSSCWYVDHYEHLKDWTHYYRL
;
A
#
# COMPACT_ATOMS: atom_id res chain seq x y z
N MET A 1 -9.56 -3.86 32.02
CA MET A 1 -8.45 -2.93 32.29
C MET A 1 -8.28 -2.08 31.03
N SER A 2 -8.35 -0.75 31.12
CA SER A 2 -8.55 0.13 29.95
C SER A 2 -7.36 0.11 28.97
N LEU A 3 -7.67 -0.04 27.68
CA LEU A 3 -6.76 0.01 26.53
C LEU A 3 -6.18 1.42 26.26
N ASP A 4 -6.69 2.46 26.93
CA ASP A 4 -6.36 3.87 26.65
C ASP A 4 -4.93 4.30 27.03
N ARG A 5 -4.14 3.41 27.66
CA ARG A 5 -2.74 3.69 28.06
C ARG A 5 -1.69 3.05 27.15
N LEU A 6 -2.10 2.30 26.13
CA LEU A 6 -1.18 1.67 25.19
C LEU A 6 -0.87 2.63 24.02
N PRO A 7 0.36 2.61 23.48
CA PRO A 7 0.62 3.28 22.21
C PRO A 7 -0.34 2.73 21.14
N PRO A 8 -0.80 3.56 20.18
CA PRO A 8 -1.77 3.13 19.18
C PRO A 8 -1.15 2.03 18.30
N LEU A 9 -1.57 0.79 18.53
CA LEU A 9 -1.13 -0.38 17.77
C LEU A 9 -2.17 -0.69 16.69
N TRP A 10 -1.84 -0.41 15.43
CA TRP A 10 -2.73 -0.70 14.30
C TRP A 10 -2.00 -1.31 13.09
N PRO A 11 -2.53 -2.38 12.46
CA PRO A 11 -3.65 -3.20 12.93
C PRO A 11 -3.31 -3.87 14.27
N ALA A 12 -4.33 -4.12 15.10
CA ALA A 12 -4.12 -4.79 16.38
C ALA A 12 -3.47 -6.18 16.15
N PRO A 13 -2.35 -6.50 16.82
CA PRO A 13 -1.71 -7.80 16.65
C PRO A 13 -2.63 -8.91 17.16
N ARG A 14 -2.58 -10.07 16.49
CA ARG A 14 -3.43 -11.23 16.83
C ARG A 14 -3.34 -11.64 18.31
N ARG A 15 -2.19 -11.43 18.94
CA ARG A 15 -1.96 -11.62 20.39
C ARG A 15 -1.09 -10.48 20.91
N LEU A 16 -1.52 -9.87 22.01
CA LEU A 16 -0.83 -8.75 22.65
C LEU A 16 -0.74 -8.99 24.15
N ASN A 17 0.49 -9.08 24.66
CA ASN A 17 0.76 -9.13 26.10
C ASN A 17 1.65 -7.93 26.43
N VAL A 18 1.12 -7.00 27.23
CA VAL A 18 1.85 -5.79 27.62
C VAL A 18 1.91 -5.70 29.14
N SER A 19 3.10 -5.38 29.65
CA SER A 19 3.29 -4.96 31.04
C SER A 19 3.33 -3.44 31.08
N LEU A 20 2.41 -2.82 31.84
CA LEU A 20 2.40 -1.37 32.07
C LEU A 20 3.28 -0.95 33.25
N ALA A 21 3.97 -1.90 33.89
CA ALA A 21 4.77 -1.65 35.09
C ALA A 21 6.11 -0.94 34.78
N GLN A 22 6.54 -0.90 33.51
CA GLN A 22 7.84 -0.36 33.14
C GLN A 22 7.84 0.27 31.73
N THR A 23 8.34 1.50 31.64
CA THR A 23 8.63 2.17 30.37
C THR A 23 10.12 2.02 30.07
N ARG A 24 10.46 1.66 28.83
CA ARG A 24 11.86 1.61 28.35
C ARG A 24 12.20 2.87 27.58
N VAL A 25 13.41 3.38 27.79
CA VAL A 25 13.93 4.56 27.10
C VAL A 25 14.80 4.11 25.94
N LEU A 26 14.58 4.70 24.76
CA LEU A 26 15.42 4.53 23.59
C LEU A 26 16.39 5.71 23.50
N ASP A 27 17.69 5.42 23.55
CA ASP A 27 18.72 6.43 23.26
C ASP A 27 18.93 6.53 21.75
N SER A 28 18.65 7.69 21.16
CA SER A 28 18.79 7.91 19.73
C SER A 28 20.23 7.80 19.20
N ARG A 29 21.24 8.04 20.04
CA ARG A 29 22.66 7.96 19.65
C ARG A 29 23.17 6.53 19.65
N HIS A 30 22.76 5.74 20.63
CA HIS A 30 23.30 4.39 20.85
C HIS A 30 22.36 3.27 20.40
N PHE A 31 21.07 3.54 20.16
CA PHE A 31 20.16 2.50 19.69
C PHE A 31 20.59 1.97 18.32
N ARG A 32 20.65 0.65 18.22
CA ARG A 32 20.98 -0.06 16.98
C ARG A 32 19.87 -1.05 16.65
N ILE A 33 19.51 -1.11 15.38
CA ILE A 33 18.70 -2.20 14.81
C ILE A 33 19.65 -3.03 13.96
N THR A 34 19.72 -4.33 14.22
CA THR A 34 20.67 -5.25 13.55
C THR A 34 19.91 -6.47 13.02
N SER A 35 20.33 -7.03 11.89
CA SER A 35 19.77 -8.27 11.34
C SER A 35 20.76 -9.43 11.37
N ASN A 36 20.25 -10.65 11.39
CA ASN A 36 21.02 -11.88 11.16
C ASN A 36 21.11 -12.26 9.66
N THR A 37 20.71 -11.36 8.77
CA THR A 37 20.64 -11.59 7.32
C THR A 37 21.07 -10.33 6.58
N ASP A 38 21.77 -10.51 5.46
CA ASP A 38 22.21 -9.45 4.55
C ASP A 38 21.17 -9.13 3.48
N CYS A 39 19.94 -9.61 3.65
CA CYS A 39 18.81 -9.36 2.77
C CYS A 39 18.66 -7.86 2.48
N ASP A 40 18.58 -7.47 1.21
CA ASP A 40 18.46 -6.06 0.83
C ASP A 40 17.14 -5.44 1.34
N VAL A 41 16.05 -6.22 1.32
CA VAL A 41 14.75 -5.86 1.90
C VAL A 41 14.87 -5.53 3.39
N VAL A 42 15.51 -6.41 4.17
CA VAL A 42 15.67 -6.24 5.63
C VAL A 42 16.63 -5.10 5.92
N THR A 43 17.74 -5.00 5.18
CA THR A 43 18.74 -3.94 5.32
C THR A 43 18.12 -2.56 5.06
N ARG A 44 17.33 -2.41 3.99
CA ARG A 44 16.61 -1.17 3.67
C ARG A 44 15.52 -0.86 4.70
N ALA A 45 14.80 -1.88 5.17
CA ALA A 45 13.79 -1.72 6.22
C ALA A 45 14.42 -1.23 7.53
N ILE A 46 15.56 -1.81 7.95
CA ILE A 46 16.34 -1.38 9.12
C ILE A 46 16.74 0.09 8.98
N ALA A 47 17.32 0.47 7.84
CA ALA A 47 17.72 1.85 7.57
C ALA A 47 16.53 2.82 7.62
N ARG A 48 15.37 2.42 7.11
CA ARG A 48 14.13 3.21 7.14
C ARG A 48 13.57 3.36 8.55
N TYR A 49 13.35 2.26 9.26
CA TYR A 49 12.72 2.28 10.58
C TYR A 49 13.61 2.95 11.63
N ARG A 50 14.94 2.87 11.52
CA ARG A 50 15.85 3.67 12.36
C ARG A 50 15.58 5.17 12.25
N LYS A 51 15.31 5.69 11.05
CA LYS A 51 14.98 7.11 10.83
C LYS A 51 13.61 7.49 11.40
N LEU A 52 12.63 6.57 11.31
CA LEU A 52 11.27 6.82 11.79
C LEU A 52 11.16 6.74 13.33
N THR A 53 11.88 5.81 13.95
CA THR A 53 11.84 5.62 15.42
C THR A 53 12.64 6.68 16.18
N LEU A 54 13.64 7.29 15.56
CA LEU A 54 14.58 8.22 16.22
C LEU A 54 14.53 9.64 15.63
N LEU A 55 13.34 10.15 15.31
CA LEU A 55 13.14 11.46 14.68
C LEU A 55 13.94 12.58 15.40
N SER A 56 14.93 13.11 14.67
CA SER A 56 15.86 14.18 15.02
C SER A 56 16.86 13.89 16.16
N SER A 57 18.07 13.49 15.78
CA SER A 57 19.26 14.14 16.34
C SER A 57 20.25 14.39 15.22
N THR A 58 20.40 15.65 14.82
CA THR A 58 21.66 16.13 14.27
C THR A 58 22.72 16.00 15.37
N ALA A 59 23.50 14.92 15.34
CA ALA A 59 24.68 14.82 16.17
C ALA A 59 25.75 14.01 15.45
N SER A 60 26.92 14.62 15.42
CA SER A 60 28.19 14.22 14.83
C SER A 60 28.62 12.80 15.17
N SER A 61 29.36 12.22 14.23
CA SER A 61 30.22 11.05 14.40
C SER A 61 31.12 11.19 15.62
N GLY A 62 30.90 10.33 16.61
CA GLY A 62 31.82 10.04 17.69
C GLY A 62 31.70 8.54 17.99
N ASP A 63 32.77 7.81 17.71
CA ASP A 63 32.94 6.42 18.11
C ASP A 63 33.28 6.40 19.60
N ASP A 64 32.37 5.91 20.44
CA ASP A 64 32.68 5.55 21.82
C ASP A 64 31.99 4.23 22.17
N GLU A 65 32.79 3.28 22.65
CA GLU A 65 32.39 1.93 23.01
C GLU A 65 31.63 1.85 24.34
N ASP A 66 30.67 0.94 24.32
CA ASP A 66 29.82 0.36 25.37
C ASP A 66 30.39 0.39 26.81
N ARG A 67 29.80 1.19 27.71
CA ARG A 67 29.84 0.97 29.17
C ARG A 67 28.52 1.37 29.84
N ASP A 68 27.90 0.40 30.54
CA ASP A 68 26.80 0.51 31.51
C ASP A 68 25.62 1.43 31.14
N ALA A 69 24.79 0.97 30.20
CA ALA A 69 23.46 1.53 30.00
C ALA A 69 22.53 1.20 31.19
N PRO A 70 21.75 2.17 31.74
CA PRO A 70 20.83 1.92 32.84
C PRO A 70 19.81 0.82 32.51
N ALA A 71 19.34 0.07 33.52
CA ALA A 71 18.43 -1.08 33.32
C ALA A 71 17.12 -0.74 32.56
N THR A 72 16.71 0.53 32.54
CA THR A 72 15.56 1.06 31.81
C THR A 72 15.84 1.36 30.33
N MET A 73 17.09 1.33 29.90
CA MET A 73 17.50 1.66 28.54
C MET A 73 17.41 0.44 27.62
N LEU A 74 16.82 0.61 26.45
CA LEU A 74 16.82 -0.39 25.38
C LEU A 74 17.83 0.02 24.32
N SER A 75 18.99 -0.63 24.30
CA SER A 75 20.12 -0.26 23.44
C SER A 75 20.11 -0.95 22.07
N ARG A 76 19.39 -2.06 21.90
CA ARG A 76 19.37 -2.80 20.64
C ARG A 76 18.06 -3.53 20.38
N LEU A 77 17.65 -3.53 19.11
CA LEU A 77 16.64 -4.43 18.55
C LEU A 77 17.31 -5.37 17.54
N HIS A 78 17.22 -6.67 17.78
CA HIS A 78 17.64 -7.70 16.86
C HIS A 78 16.46 -8.14 15.99
N VAL A 79 16.60 -7.96 14.68
CA VAL A 79 15.69 -8.52 13.68
C VAL A 79 16.22 -9.89 13.28
N VAL A 80 15.53 -10.93 13.74
CA VAL A 80 15.91 -12.32 13.50
C VAL A 80 14.95 -12.92 12.49
N VAL A 81 15.40 -13.08 11.26
CA VAL A 81 14.64 -13.79 10.23
C VAL A 81 15.08 -15.25 10.25
N ARG A 82 14.15 -16.15 10.59
CA ARG A 82 14.37 -17.59 10.56
C ARG A 82 14.11 -18.09 9.15
N LEU A 83 15.10 -17.90 8.28
CA LEU A 83 15.06 -18.42 6.91
C LEU A 83 15.11 -19.95 6.98
N HIS A 84 14.01 -20.62 6.63
CA HIS A 84 14.05 -22.04 6.33
C HIS A 84 14.92 -22.23 5.08
N SER A 85 15.77 -23.25 5.06
CA SER A 85 16.69 -23.55 3.95
C SER A 85 15.96 -23.49 2.60
N GLY A 86 16.31 -22.50 1.76
CA GLY A 86 15.68 -22.23 0.47
C GLY A 86 14.84 -20.94 0.39
N ALA A 87 14.64 -20.22 1.49
CA ALA A 87 13.96 -18.92 1.49
C ALA A 87 14.88 -17.84 0.89
N ASN A 88 14.58 -17.44 -0.34
CA ASN A 88 15.30 -16.38 -1.05
C ASN A 88 14.79 -14.99 -0.63
N CYS A 89 15.69 -14.00 -0.58
CA CYS A 89 15.36 -12.56 -0.48
C CYS A 89 14.71 -11.97 -1.75
N GLY A 90 14.06 -12.83 -2.54
CA GLY A 90 13.37 -12.47 -3.78
C GLY A 90 11.98 -11.94 -3.50
N TYR A 91 11.01 -12.27 -4.35
CA TYR A 91 9.61 -11.84 -4.20
C TYR A 91 8.81 -12.76 -3.25
N PRO A 92 7.73 -12.28 -2.61
CA PRO A 92 6.90 -13.12 -1.76
C PRO A 92 6.12 -14.12 -2.60
N PRO A 93 6.12 -15.42 -2.24
CA PRO A 93 5.14 -16.35 -2.80
C PRO A 93 3.73 -16.01 -2.28
N PRO A 94 2.65 -16.36 -3.02
CA PRO A 94 1.25 -16.04 -2.64
C PRO A 94 0.76 -16.57 -1.27
N LYS A 95 1.51 -17.47 -0.63
CA LYS A 95 1.24 -18.00 0.73
C LYS A 95 2.41 -17.73 1.68
N ALA A 96 3.14 -16.64 1.46
CA ALA A 96 4.27 -16.27 2.30
C ALA A 96 3.82 -16.12 3.77
N ASN A 97 4.57 -16.75 4.68
CA ASN A 97 4.28 -16.61 6.10
C ASN A 97 4.70 -15.23 6.60
N GLU A 98 3.73 -14.31 6.72
CA GLU A 98 3.93 -12.96 7.25
C GLU A 98 3.91 -12.88 8.79
N SER A 99 3.80 -14.01 9.49
CA SER A 99 3.78 -13.99 10.96
C SER A 99 5.10 -13.50 11.55
N TYR A 100 4.97 -12.74 12.63
CA TYR A 100 6.10 -12.26 13.41
C TYR A 100 5.78 -12.26 14.89
N VAL A 101 6.83 -12.26 15.71
CA VAL A 101 6.78 -12.15 17.16
C VAL A 101 7.76 -11.05 17.57
N LEU A 102 7.24 -9.98 18.17
CA LEU A 102 8.05 -8.93 18.78
C LEU A 102 8.10 -9.15 20.29
N LYS A 103 9.30 -9.33 20.84
CA LYS A 103 9.54 -9.45 22.28
C LYS A 103 10.40 -8.28 22.75
N VAL A 104 9.90 -7.55 23.74
CA VAL A 104 10.64 -6.50 24.44
C VAL A 104 10.77 -6.95 25.90
N PRO A 105 11.88 -7.59 26.30
CA PRO A 105 12.06 -8.10 27.66
C PRO A 105 12.40 -6.97 28.64
N ASP A 106 12.17 -7.16 29.93
CA ASP A 106 12.44 -6.16 30.98
C ASP A 106 13.94 -5.79 31.12
N ARG A 107 14.84 -6.71 30.73
CA ARG A 107 16.29 -6.48 30.64
C ARG A 107 16.86 -7.05 29.34
N GLY A 108 17.89 -6.40 28.80
CA GLY A 108 18.56 -6.81 27.58
C GLY A 108 17.92 -6.27 26.30
N TYR A 109 18.18 -6.95 25.18
CA TYR A 109 17.80 -6.52 23.84
C TYR A 109 16.39 -6.95 23.45
N ALA A 110 15.75 -6.17 22.57
CA ALA A 110 14.49 -6.55 21.96
C ALA A 110 14.73 -7.47 20.76
N TYR A 111 13.76 -8.34 20.47
CA TYR A 111 13.83 -9.28 19.35
C TYR A 111 12.55 -9.19 18.53
N LEU A 112 12.70 -8.89 17.25
CA LEU A 112 11.67 -9.10 16.24
C LEU A 112 12.01 -10.39 15.49
N THR A 113 11.22 -11.45 15.68
CA THR A 113 11.41 -12.73 15.00
C THR A 113 10.33 -12.95 13.98
N SER A 114 10.69 -13.28 12.73
CA SER A 114 9.74 -13.67 11.70
C SER A 114 10.22 -14.91 10.95
N GLU A 115 9.29 -15.65 10.36
CA GLU A 115 9.62 -16.80 9.51
C GLU A 115 10.00 -16.39 8.08
N THR A 116 9.57 -15.20 7.64
CA THR A 116 9.94 -14.64 6.33
C THR A 116 10.21 -13.13 6.43
N VAL A 117 10.80 -12.56 5.39
CA VAL A 117 11.09 -11.11 5.27
C VAL A 117 9.84 -10.25 5.12
N TRP A 118 8.68 -10.86 4.82
CA TRP A 118 7.43 -10.18 4.48
C TRP A 118 6.64 -9.68 5.70
N GLY A 119 6.89 -10.27 6.88
CA GLY A 119 6.35 -9.75 8.15
C GLY A 119 6.82 -8.33 8.50
N ALA A 120 7.76 -7.76 7.73
CA ALA A 120 8.27 -6.39 7.88
C ALA A 120 7.72 -5.37 6.86
N LEU A 121 6.88 -5.77 5.91
CA LEU A 121 6.59 -5.01 4.68
C LEU A 121 5.21 -4.32 4.64
N ARG A 122 4.96 -3.41 5.59
CA ARG A 122 3.80 -2.50 5.57
C ARG A 122 4.05 -1.16 4.85
N ASP A 123 5.15 -1.03 4.07
CA ASP A 123 5.61 0.25 3.46
C ASP A 123 4.96 0.61 2.11
N ALA A 124 4.16 -0.28 1.51
CA ALA A 124 3.56 -0.01 0.20
C ALA A 124 2.25 0.78 0.29
N LEU A 125 1.61 0.79 1.46
CA LEU A 125 0.34 1.50 1.70
C LEU A 125 0.62 2.92 2.18
N THR A 126 -0.19 3.87 1.74
CA THR A 126 -0.10 5.24 2.25
C THR A 126 -0.51 5.28 3.72
N PRO A 127 0.33 5.85 4.62
CA PRO A 127 -0.10 6.18 5.97
C PRO A 127 -1.07 7.37 5.95
N CYS A 128 -2.20 7.25 6.64
CA CYS A 128 -3.20 8.31 6.76
C CYS A 128 -3.05 9.05 8.09
N TYR A 129 -3.65 10.23 8.21
CA TYR A 129 -3.45 11.16 9.32
C TYR A 129 -4.78 11.72 9.84
N GLY A 130 -5.54 10.90 10.57
CA GLY A 130 -6.87 11.27 11.07
C GLY A 130 -6.84 12.28 12.22
N ASP A 131 -5.89 12.13 13.14
CA ASP A 131 -5.65 13.05 14.26
C ASP A 131 -4.34 13.85 14.10
N GLY A 132 -3.78 13.87 12.88
CA GLY A 132 -2.48 14.47 12.59
C GLY A 132 -1.27 13.59 12.95
N THR A 133 -1.48 12.42 13.57
CA THR A 133 -0.42 11.42 13.76
C THR A 133 -0.34 10.46 12.57
N ARG A 134 0.87 10.00 12.27
CA ARG A 134 1.11 9.10 11.14
C ARG A 134 0.52 7.72 11.42
N GLY A 135 -0.41 7.27 10.59
CA GLY A 135 -1.06 5.98 10.74
C GLY A 135 -2.26 6.00 11.68
N SER A 136 -2.96 7.13 11.79
CA SER A 136 -4.21 7.24 12.53
C SER A 136 -5.41 7.27 11.58
N ALA A 137 -6.49 6.61 12.01
CA ALA A 137 -7.75 6.59 11.30
C ALA A 137 -8.61 7.83 11.63
N SER A 138 -9.43 8.27 10.69
CA SER A 138 -10.55 9.19 10.90
C SER A 138 -11.84 8.43 10.60
N LEU A 139 -12.70 8.25 11.60
CA LEU A 139 -13.92 7.47 11.43
C LEU A 139 -14.87 8.16 10.44
N GLY A 140 -15.20 7.47 9.36
CA GLY A 140 -16.06 8.00 8.28
C GLY A 140 -15.28 8.55 7.09
N ASP A 141 -14.00 8.86 7.26
CA ASP A 141 -13.13 9.29 6.16
C ASP A 141 -12.20 8.14 5.78
N HIS A 142 -11.21 7.80 6.61
CA HIS A 142 -10.18 6.85 6.22
C HIS A 142 -9.61 6.01 7.37
N ALA A 143 -9.11 4.82 7.06
CA ALA A 143 -8.35 3.98 7.98
C ALA A 143 -6.95 4.57 8.29
N ALA A 144 -6.16 3.86 9.09
CA ALA A 144 -4.77 4.23 9.39
C ALA A 144 -3.82 4.09 8.19
N PHE A 145 -4.09 3.12 7.32
CA PHE A 145 -3.34 2.84 6.10
C PHE A 145 -4.33 2.35 5.05
N GLU A 146 -4.25 2.91 3.84
CA GLU A 146 -5.20 2.60 2.77
C GLU A 146 -4.48 2.30 1.44
N MET A 147 -4.87 2.99 0.36
CA MET A 147 -4.40 2.77 -1.00
C MET A 147 -2.86 2.75 -1.09
N LEU A 148 -2.36 2.12 -2.15
CA LEU A 148 -0.95 2.13 -2.49
C LEU A 148 -0.38 3.54 -2.54
N ASP A 149 0.85 3.73 -2.06
CA ASP A 149 1.53 5.03 -2.00
C ASP A 149 2.19 5.36 -3.35
N PRO A 150 1.67 6.33 -4.12
CA PRO A 150 2.22 6.69 -5.43
C PRO A 150 3.60 7.36 -5.36
N SER A 151 4.01 7.85 -4.19
CA SER A 151 5.31 8.49 -3.98
C SER A 151 6.46 7.49 -3.91
N LYS A 152 6.17 6.20 -3.69
CA LYS A 152 7.19 5.17 -3.48
C LYS A 152 7.49 4.41 -4.76
N ASN A 153 8.77 4.34 -5.12
CA ASN A 153 9.25 3.45 -6.19
C ASN A 153 8.96 1.96 -5.90
N LEU A 154 8.87 1.60 -4.61
CA LEU A 154 8.50 0.25 -4.16
C LEU A 154 7.12 -0.15 -4.70
N THR A 155 6.14 0.75 -4.66
CA THR A 155 4.78 0.52 -5.16
C THR A 155 4.78 0.04 -6.60
N TYR A 156 5.44 0.78 -7.50
CA TYR A 156 5.52 0.42 -8.92
C TYR A 156 6.31 -0.88 -9.15
N SER A 157 7.35 -1.11 -8.35
CA SER A 157 8.14 -2.34 -8.44
C SER A 157 7.30 -3.56 -8.02
N LEU A 158 6.50 -3.42 -6.96
CA LEU A 158 5.59 -4.45 -6.48
C LEU A 158 4.50 -4.74 -7.51
N VAL A 159 3.79 -3.71 -7.98
CA VAL A 159 2.71 -3.85 -8.97
C VAL A 159 3.21 -4.49 -10.26
N ARG A 160 4.33 -4.01 -10.82
CA ARG A 160 4.91 -4.60 -12.04
C ARG A 160 5.28 -6.07 -11.84
N SER A 161 5.85 -6.41 -10.69
CA SER A 161 6.29 -7.79 -10.42
C SER A 161 5.10 -8.73 -10.21
N LEU A 162 4.05 -8.25 -9.53
CA LEU A 162 2.79 -8.99 -9.38
C LEU A 162 2.17 -9.25 -10.75
N LEU A 163 2.02 -8.22 -11.58
CA LEU A 163 1.41 -8.34 -12.90
C LEU A 163 2.23 -9.20 -13.86
N ALA A 164 3.57 -9.17 -13.76
CA ALA A 164 4.42 -10.08 -14.51
C ALA A 164 4.18 -11.55 -14.15
N HIS A 165 3.99 -11.87 -12.85
CA HIS A 165 3.63 -13.23 -12.42
C HIS A 165 2.22 -13.62 -12.87
N VAL A 166 1.26 -12.70 -12.77
CA VAL A 166 -0.11 -12.90 -13.30
C VAL A 166 -0.02 -13.28 -14.78
N GLY A 167 0.74 -12.54 -15.59
CA GLY A 167 0.94 -12.87 -17.02
C GLY A 167 1.70 -14.18 -17.29
N GLN A 168 2.45 -14.71 -16.33
CA GLN A 168 3.04 -16.06 -16.46
C GLN A 168 2.00 -17.16 -16.22
N VAL A 169 1.08 -16.94 -15.29
CA VAL A 169 0.04 -17.91 -14.90
C VAL A 169 -1.13 -17.88 -15.89
N PHE A 170 -1.66 -16.70 -16.17
CA PHE A 170 -2.79 -16.50 -17.06
C PHE A 170 -2.27 -16.24 -18.48
N LYS A 171 -2.73 -17.04 -19.44
CA LYS A 171 -2.30 -16.95 -20.85
C LYS A 171 -3.14 -15.99 -21.68
N ASP A 172 -4.16 -15.41 -21.07
CA ASP A 172 -5.00 -14.41 -21.72
C ASP A 172 -4.17 -13.16 -22.04
N PRO A 173 -4.34 -12.55 -23.23
CA PRO A 173 -3.58 -11.36 -23.60
C PRO A 173 -4.03 -10.10 -22.84
N TYR A 174 -5.08 -10.19 -22.01
CA TYR A 174 -5.63 -9.10 -21.22
C TYR A 174 -5.38 -9.27 -19.72
N VAL A 175 -5.13 -8.16 -19.04
CA VAL A 175 -5.14 -8.09 -17.57
C VAL A 175 -5.98 -6.90 -17.12
N HIS A 176 -6.99 -7.17 -16.29
CA HIS A 176 -7.82 -6.13 -15.69
C HIS A 176 -7.12 -5.55 -14.46
N LEU A 177 -6.85 -4.23 -14.46
CA LEU A 177 -6.16 -3.53 -13.38
C LEU A 177 -7.10 -2.89 -12.37
N GLY A 178 -8.41 -2.86 -12.65
CA GLY A 178 -9.40 -2.23 -11.80
C GLY A 178 -9.27 -0.71 -11.92
N MET A 179 -8.77 -0.10 -10.84
CA MET A 179 -8.54 1.35 -10.71
C MET A 179 -9.83 2.18 -10.63
N ASP A 180 -10.87 1.60 -10.06
CA ASP A 180 -12.14 2.23 -9.73
C ASP A 180 -12.16 2.84 -8.32
N GLU A 181 -13.08 3.79 -8.11
CA GLU A 181 -13.50 4.30 -6.80
C GLU A 181 -12.36 4.76 -5.87
N VAL A 182 -11.33 5.37 -6.44
CA VAL A 182 -10.20 5.87 -5.63
C VAL A 182 -10.68 6.95 -4.67
N TYR A 183 -10.59 6.64 -3.38
CA TYR A 183 -10.96 7.54 -2.30
C TYR A 183 -9.76 8.38 -1.85
N TYR A 184 -9.87 9.71 -1.95
CA TYR A 184 -8.71 10.59 -1.88
C TYR A 184 -8.34 11.07 -0.47
N ASP A 185 -9.17 10.85 0.54
CA ASP A 185 -9.03 11.58 1.81
C ASP A 185 -7.76 11.18 2.57
N CYS A 186 -7.39 9.89 2.57
CA CYS A 186 -6.10 9.47 3.12
C CYS A 186 -4.90 10.10 2.39
N TRP A 187 -4.95 10.22 1.06
CA TRP A 187 -3.90 10.91 0.30
C TRP A 187 -3.85 12.41 0.60
N ARG A 188 -5.00 13.06 0.84
CA ARG A 188 -5.05 14.47 1.26
C ARG A 188 -4.51 14.67 2.67
N SER A 189 -4.77 13.73 3.58
CA SER A 189 -4.29 13.83 4.97
C SER A 189 -2.78 13.58 5.07
N SER A 190 -2.21 12.71 4.23
CA SER A 190 -0.77 12.40 4.21
C SER A 190 0.11 13.61 3.83
N PRO A 191 0.99 14.09 4.74
CA PRO A 191 2.03 15.06 4.42
C PRO A 191 3.03 14.55 3.38
N GLU A 192 3.34 13.25 3.36
CA GLU A 192 4.26 12.66 2.39
C GLU A 192 3.69 12.74 0.96
N ILE A 193 2.39 12.46 0.79
CA ILE A 193 1.73 12.60 -0.51
C ILE A 193 1.65 14.07 -0.92
N ARG A 194 1.34 14.99 0.00
CA ARG A 194 1.36 16.44 -0.30
C ARG A 194 2.75 16.93 -0.72
N GLN A 195 3.81 16.45 -0.06
CA GLN A 195 5.19 16.75 -0.44
C GLN A 195 5.50 16.20 -1.84
N PHE A 196 5.12 14.95 -2.11
CA PHE A 196 5.29 14.33 -3.42
C PHE A 196 4.53 15.09 -4.51
N GLN A 197 3.29 15.50 -4.22
CA GLN A 197 2.46 16.30 -5.11
C GLN A 197 3.19 17.61 -5.49
N ALA A 198 3.76 18.32 -4.52
CA ALA A 198 4.55 19.52 -4.78
C ALA A 198 5.83 19.23 -5.59
N GLN A 199 6.58 18.17 -5.25
CA GLN A 199 7.80 17.77 -5.96
C GLN A 199 7.55 17.42 -7.43
N GLN A 200 6.41 16.80 -7.73
CA GLN A 200 6.01 16.46 -9.10
C GLN A 200 5.22 17.58 -9.80
N SER A 201 5.03 18.73 -9.13
CA SER A 201 4.25 19.87 -9.64
C SER A 201 2.81 19.50 -10.02
N LEU A 202 2.20 18.59 -9.26
CA LEU A 202 0.83 18.13 -9.44
C LEU A 202 -0.13 19.10 -8.72
N LYS A 203 -1.23 19.47 -9.37
CA LYS A 203 -2.15 20.51 -8.88
C LYS A 203 -3.21 19.98 -7.94
N SER A 204 -3.50 18.69 -7.99
CA SER A 204 -4.56 18.07 -7.19
C SER A 204 -4.24 16.63 -6.82
N THR A 205 -4.99 16.07 -5.87
CA THR A 205 -4.91 14.65 -5.51
C THR A 205 -5.34 13.72 -6.65
N SER A 206 -6.25 14.16 -7.52
CA SER A 206 -6.58 13.42 -8.75
C SER A 206 -5.38 13.38 -9.71
N GLU A 207 -4.55 14.42 -9.77
CA GLU A 207 -3.31 14.35 -10.56
C GLU A 207 -2.27 13.38 -9.96
N VAL A 208 -2.34 13.08 -8.65
CA VAL A 208 -1.56 12.01 -8.01
C VAL A 208 -2.03 10.63 -8.48
N GLU A 209 -3.35 10.42 -8.55
CA GLU A 209 -3.93 9.21 -9.17
C GLU A 209 -3.48 9.09 -10.64
N GLN A 210 -3.60 10.17 -11.41
CA GLN A 210 -3.19 10.17 -12.81
C GLN A 210 -1.70 9.81 -12.97
N TYR A 211 -0.85 10.33 -12.08
CA TYR A 211 0.56 9.95 -12.04
C TYR A 211 0.74 8.45 -11.80
N TYR A 212 0.07 7.92 -10.78
CA TYR A 212 0.12 6.49 -10.43
C TYR A 212 -0.29 5.63 -11.61
N VAL A 213 -1.46 5.89 -12.19
CA VAL A 213 -2.02 5.11 -13.30
C VAL A 213 -1.10 5.18 -14.51
N ARG A 214 -0.70 6.38 -14.96
CA ARG A 214 0.20 6.55 -16.11
C ARG A 214 1.51 5.80 -15.93
N ARG A 215 2.09 5.85 -14.73
CA ARG A 215 3.36 5.18 -14.44
C ARG A 215 3.20 3.66 -14.42
N THR A 216 2.10 3.15 -13.87
CA THR A 216 1.75 1.72 -13.90
C THR A 216 1.54 1.23 -15.33
N LEU A 217 0.74 1.94 -16.14
CA LEU A 217 0.50 1.62 -17.54
C LEU A 217 1.79 1.62 -18.38
N LYS A 218 2.66 2.63 -18.17
CA LYS A 218 3.98 2.67 -18.82
C LYS A 218 4.86 1.48 -18.45
N GLY A 219 4.81 1.03 -17.19
CA GLY A 219 5.52 -0.17 -16.75
C GLY A 219 5.03 -1.43 -17.46
N MET A 220 3.72 -1.51 -17.70
CA MET A 220 3.09 -2.65 -18.36
C MET A 220 3.30 -2.68 -19.89
N ALA A 221 3.55 -1.53 -20.53
CA ALA A 221 3.76 -1.48 -21.98
C ALA A 221 4.89 -2.41 -22.48
N SER A 222 5.90 -2.68 -21.65
CA SER A 222 7.02 -3.59 -21.98
C SER A 222 6.66 -5.08 -21.93
N THR A 223 5.49 -5.44 -21.39
CA THR A 223 5.07 -6.84 -21.19
C THR A 223 4.33 -7.43 -22.38
N GLY A 224 3.86 -6.59 -23.32
CA GLY A 224 3.05 -7.02 -24.47
C GLY A 224 1.57 -7.32 -24.14
N VAL A 225 1.18 -7.22 -22.87
CA VAL A 225 -0.19 -7.45 -22.39
C VAL A 225 -1.06 -6.21 -22.62
N LYS A 226 -2.30 -6.40 -23.10
CA LYS A 226 -3.33 -5.34 -23.13
C LYS A 226 -3.94 -5.18 -21.74
N VAL A 227 -4.13 -3.94 -21.30
CA VAL A 227 -4.74 -3.69 -19.99
C VAL A 227 -6.23 -3.38 -20.13
N ILE A 228 -7.02 -3.85 -19.18
CA ILE A 228 -8.40 -3.37 -19.00
C ILE A 228 -8.44 -2.52 -17.73
N ILE A 229 -9.07 -1.36 -17.81
CA ILE A 229 -9.32 -0.48 -16.65
C ILE A 229 -10.81 -0.16 -16.62
N TRP A 230 -11.33 0.12 -15.42
CA TRP A 230 -12.63 0.77 -15.31
C TRP A 230 -12.60 2.17 -15.93
N GLN A 231 -13.76 2.80 -16.10
CA GLN A 231 -13.85 4.14 -16.67
C GLN A 231 -13.21 5.24 -15.81
N ASP A 232 -13.08 5.02 -14.50
CA ASP A 232 -12.65 6.02 -13.52
C ASP A 232 -11.34 6.72 -13.83
N PRO A 233 -10.23 6.04 -14.20
CA PRO A 233 -9.01 6.74 -14.54
C PRO A 233 -9.20 7.69 -15.73
N ILE A 234 -10.03 7.31 -16.72
CA ILE A 234 -10.32 8.15 -17.88
C ILE A 234 -11.18 9.35 -17.48
N ASP A 235 -12.19 9.15 -16.62
CA ASP A 235 -13.01 10.21 -16.03
C ASP A 235 -12.15 11.22 -15.26
N ASN A 236 -11.15 10.70 -14.53
CA ASN A 236 -10.22 11.48 -13.72
C ASN A 236 -9.06 12.09 -14.53
N GLY A 237 -9.10 12.00 -15.87
CA GLY A 237 -8.18 12.73 -16.76
C GLY A 237 -6.93 11.96 -17.19
N VAL A 238 -6.83 10.67 -16.91
CA VAL A 238 -5.72 9.83 -17.41
C VAL A 238 -5.73 9.77 -18.93
N LYS A 239 -4.57 10.05 -19.53
CA LYS A 239 -4.31 9.82 -20.95
C LYS A 239 -3.62 8.47 -21.14
N ALA A 240 -4.40 7.45 -21.45
CA ALA A 240 -3.92 6.12 -21.79
C ALA A 240 -3.74 5.95 -23.30
N SER A 241 -3.03 4.91 -23.73
CA SER A 241 -2.91 4.57 -25.15
C SER A 241 -4.11 3.72 -25.58
N PRO A 242 -4.92 4.15 -26.56
CA PRO A 242 -6.07 3.38 -27.01
C PRO A 242 -5.72 2.01 -27.62
N LYS A 243 -4.50 1.86 -28.13
CA LYS A 243 -4.02 0.57 -28.69
C LYS A 243 -3.68 -0.48 -27.63
N ALA A 244 -3.40 -0.05 -26.40
CA ALA A 244 -2.94 -0.91 -25.31
C ALA A 244 -3.95 -1.00 -24.16
N THR A 245 -5.07 -0.26 -24.24
CA THR A 245 -6.02 -0.09 -23.14
C THR A 245 -7.43 -0.32 -23.63
N VAL A 246 -8.13 -1.22 -22.95
CA VAL A 246 -9.59 -1.41 -23.05
C VAL A 246 -10.23 -0.68 -21.87
N VAL A 247 -11.32 0.04 -22.12
CA VAL A 247 -12.06 0.75 -21.07
C VAL A 247 -13.35 0.00 -20.78
N GLN A 248 -13.51 -0.44 -19.53
CA GLN A 248 -14.73 -1.06 -19.05
C GLN A 248 -15.65 -0.02 -18.40
N ILE A 249 -16.86 0.11 -18.94
CA ILE A 249 -17.84 1.13 -18.57
C ILE A 249 -18.86 0.45 -17.65
N TRP A 250 -18.97 1.00 -16.44
CA TRP A 250 -19.74 0.39 -15.34
C TRP A 250 -20.72 1.36 -14.68
N LYS A 251 -20.49 2.67 -14.79
CA LYS A 251 -21.38 3.67 -14.21
C LYS A 251 -22.64 3.78 -15.07
N GLN A 252 -23.79 3.91 -14.42
CA GLN A 252 -25.03 4.33 -15.06
C GLN A 252 -25.84 5.26 -14.17
N ARG A 253 -26.67 6.08 -14.81
CA ARG A 253 -27.52 7.07 -14.13
C ARG A 253 -28.51 6.44 -13.16
N ALA A 254 -29.01 5.23 -13.44
CA ALA A 254 -29.90 4.51 -12.53
C ALA A 254 -29.26 4.24 -11.15
N PHE A 255 -27.92 4.21 -11.07
CA PHE A 255 -27.17 4.02 -9.84
C PHE A 255 -26.59 5.33 -9.27
N GLY A 256 -27.17 6.47 -9.66
CA GLY A 256 -26.79 7.77 -9.10
C GLY A 256 -25.56 8.41 -9.76
N HIS A 257 -25.04 7.83 -10.85
CA HIS A 257 -23.94 8.45 -11.59
C HIS A 257 -24.44 9.54 -12.55
N SER A 258 -23.56 10.49 -12.86
CA SER A 258 -23.90 11.68 -13.65
C SER A 258 -24.15 11.42 -15.14
N SER A 259 -23.66 10.31 -15.68
CA SER A 259 -23.63 10.04 -17.12
C SER A 259 -24.47 8.81 -17.46
N ASP A 260 -25.24 8.92 -18.54
CA ASP A 260 -25.85 7.76 -19.17
C ASP A 260 -24.80 6.99 -19.96
N TRP A 261 -24.83 5.66 -19.85
CA TRP A 261 -23.75 4.81 -20.33
C TRP A 261 -23.66 4.73 -21.86
N PRO A 262 -24.75 4.80 -22.67
CA PRO A 262 -24.64 4.71 -24.12
C PRO A 262 -23.88 5.89 -24.74
N GLU A 263 -24.20 7.13 -24.36
CA GLU A 263 -23.50 8.32 -24.86
C GLU A 263 -22.05 8.33 -24.40
N TYR A 264 -21.80 7.91 -23.16
CA TYR A 264 -20.44 7.79 -22.62
C TYR A 264 -19.63 6.75 -23.41
N ALA A 265 -20.18 5.56 -23.64
CA ALA A 265 -19.55 4.51 -24.43
C ALA A 265 -19.23 4.97 -25.86
N ALA A 266 -20.19 5.65 -26.51
CA ALA A 266 -19.96 6.22 -27.83
C ALA A 266 -18.84 7.27 -27.82
N SER A 267 -18.74 8.10 -26.75
CA SER A 267 -17.64 9.06 -26.57
C SER A 267 -16.28 8.38 -26.45
N ILE A 268 -16.18 7.31 -25.65
CA ILE A 268 -14.94 6.54 -25.47
C ILE A 268 -14.53 5.82 -26.77
N ALA A 269 -15.49 5.20 -27.47
CA ALA A 269 -15.23 4.56 -28.76
C ALA A 269 -14.75 5.57 -29.82
N ARG A 270 -15.36 6.77 -29.89
CA ARG A 270 -14.89 7.85 -30.80
C ARG A 270 -13.47 8.32 -30.51
N ARG A 271 -12.99 8.16 -29.27
CA ARG A 271 -11.60 8.43 -28.87
C ARG A 271 -10.64 7.28 -29.24
N GLY A 272 -11.15 6.21 -29.86
CA GLY A 272 -10.37 5.10 -30.42
C GLY A 272 -10.08 3.96 -29.44
N TYR A 273 -10.71 3.94 -28.27
CA TYR A 273 -10.55 2.85 -27.30
C TYR A 273 -11.42 1.65 -27.66
N GLU A 274 -10.89 0.44 -27.42
CA GLU A 274 -11.72 -0.75 -27.26
C GLU A 274 -12.55 -0.59 -25.97
N ILE A 275 -13.83 -0.98 -26.00
CA ILE A 275 -14.76 -0.83 -24.87
C ILE A 275 -15.38 -2.16 -24.46
N VAL A 276 -15.60 -2.32 -23.16
CA VAL A 276 -16.48 -3.35 -22.57
C VAL A 276 -17.57 -2.61 -21.82
N VAL A 277 -18.83 -2.97 -22.05
CA VAL A 277 -19.96 -2.38 -21.33
C VAL A 277 -20.49 -3.40 -20.34
N SER A 278 -20.55 -2.99 -19.07
CA SER A 278 -21.20 -3.74 -17.99
C SER A 278 -22.14 -2.88 -17.14
N SER A 279 -22.27 -1.58 -17.45
CA SER A 279 -23.07 -0.62 -16.69
C SER A 279 -24.50 -1.06 -16.40
N CYS A 280 -25.12 -1.77 -17.34
CA CYS A 280 -26.51 -2.20 -17.26
C CYS A 280 -26.68 -3.66 -16.78
N TRP A 281 -25.58 -4.35 -16.45
CA TRP A 281 -25.56 -5.77 -16.04
C TRP A 281 -24.95 -5.99 -14.64
N TYR A 282 -25.30 -5.11 -13.70
CA TYR A 282 -25.04 -5.32 -12.28
C TYR A 282 -26.00 -6.36 -11.70
N VAL A 283 -25.62 -7.64 -11.81
CA VAL A 283 -26.43 -8.79 -11.37
C VAL A 283 -26.49 -8.95 -9.85
N ASP A 284 -25.66 -8.25 -9.11
CA ASP A 284 -25.66 -8.16 -7.66
C ASP A 284 -26.81 -7.29 -7.11
N HIS A 285 -27.36 -6.39 -7.92
CA HIS A 285 -28.53 -5.59 -7.56
C HIS A 285 -29.81 -6.43 -7.64
N TYR A 286 -30.20 -6.99 -6.49
CA TYR A 286 -31.32 -7.92 -6.32
C TYR A 286 -32.65 -7.47 -6.93
N GLU A 287 -32.93 -6.16 -6.97
CA GLU A 287 -34.17 -5.63 -7.57
C GLU A 287 -34.31 -5.96 -9.06
N HIS A 288 -33.18 -6.06 -9.78
CA HIS A 288 -33.14 -6.36 -11.21
C HIS A 288 -33.13 -7.87 -11.50
N LEU A 289 -32.75 -8.71 -10.54
CA LEU A 289 -32.81 -10.18 -10.67
C LEU A 289 -34.24 -10.72 -10.74
N LYS A 290 -35.23 -9.97 -10.26
CA LYS A 290 -36.65 -10.36 -10.34
C LYS A 290 -37.22 -10.24 -11.75
N ASP A 291 -36.55 -9.50 -12.63
CA ASP A 291 -36.97 -9.31 -14.02
C ASP A 291 -35.77 -9.42 -14.96
N TRP A 292 -35.45 -10.65 -15.37
CA TRP A 292 -34.40 -10.91 -16.36
C TRP A 292 -34.63 -10.17 -17.69
N THR A 293 -35.89 -9.79 -18.00
CA THR A 293 -36.19 -9.06 -19.23
C THR A 293 -35.62 -7.65 -19.23
N HIS A 294 -35.31 -7.10 -18.05
CA HIS A 294 -34.55 -5.86 -17.91
C HIS A 294 -33.21 -5.98 -18.65
N TYR A 295 -32.41 -7.01 -18.34
CA TYR A 295 -31.08 -7.22 -18.93
C TYR A 295 -31.10 -7.51 -20.43
N TYR A 296 -32.21 -8.03 -20.96
CA TYR A 296 -32.36 -8.38 -22.38
C TYR A 296 -32.89 -7.24 -23.25
N ARG A 297 -33.56 -6.24 -22.66
CA ARG A 297 -34.16 -5.11 -23.40
C ARG A 297 -33.22 -3.89 -23.51
N LEU A 298 -32.10 -3.92 -22.81
CA LEU A 298 -31.05 -2.89 -22.79
C LEU A 298 -30.19 -2.95 -24.06
#